data_AF-A0A5B7HWR8-F1
#
_entry.id   AF-A0A5B7HWR8-F1
#
_cell.length_a   1.000
_cell.length_b   1.000
_cell.length_c   1.000
_cell.angle_alpha   90.00
_cell.angle_beta   90.00
_cell.angle_gamma   90.00
#
_symmetry.space_group_name_H-M   'P 1'
#
loop_
_entity.id
_entity.type
_entity.pdbx_description
1 polymer ?
#
loop_
_entity_poly.entity_id
_entity_poly.type
_entity_poly.pdbx_seq_one_letter_code
_entity_poly.pdbx_strand_id
1 'polypeptide(L)' 'MVDNLKKVLESVAAINTVKQATITSTRENSSGKKDVGIEVQWSCFNLAASEYTYNLSNYIIQDGRIMSHHPAPISKNV' A
#
# COMPACT_ATOMS: atom_id res chain seq x y z
N MET A 1 -8.45 1.18 -16.99
CA MET A 1 -8.68 0.78 -15.58
C MET A 1 -7.38 0.28 -14.93
N VAL A 2 -6.63 -0.62 -15.59
CA VAL A 2 -5.27 -1.04 -15.18
C VAL A 2 -4.30 0.15 -15.12
N ASP A 3 -4.42 1.11 -16.04
CA ASP A 3 -3.53 2.28 -16.08
C ASP A 3 -3.64 3.20 -14.87
N ASN A 4 -4.83 3.33 -14.28
CA ASN A 4 -4.99 4.12 -13.04
C ASN A 4 -4.39 3.39 -11.85
N LEU A 5 -4.47 2.06 -11.83
CA LEU A 5 -3.89 1.25 -10.77
C LEU A 5 -2.36 1.25 -10.82
N LYS A 6 -1.81 1.18 -12.05
CA LYS A 6 -0.38 1.33 -12.29
C LYS A 6 0.12 2.72 -11.87
N LYS A 7 -0.61 3.79 -12.18
CA LYS A 7 -0.29 5.15 -11.71
C LYS A 7 -0.36 5.29 -10.19
N VAL A 8 -1.30 4.62 -9.52
CA VAL A 8 -1.38 4.59 -8.06
C VAL A 8 -0.17 3.87 -7.48
N LEU A 9 0.20 2.70 -8.03
CA LEU A 9 1.39 1.96 -7.62
C LEU A 9 2.68 2.75 -7.88
N GLU A 10 2.79 3.43 -9.02
CA GLU A 10 3.93 4.32 -9.36
C GLU A 10 4.01 5.54 -8.43
N SER A 11 2.86 6.14 -8.08
CA SER A 11 2.81 7.27 -7.13
C SER A 11 3.19 6.86 -5.72
N VAL A 12 2.81 5.64 -5.31
CA VAL A 12 3.19 5.07 -4.02
C VAL A 12 4.67 4.69 -4.04
N ALA A 13 5.17 4.05 -5.10
CA ALA A 13 6.59 3.70 -5.28
C ALA A 13 7.52 4.91 -5.41
N ALA A 14 7.03 6.07 -5.86
CA ALA A 14 7.81 7.31 -5.93
C ALA A 14 8.14 7.90 -4.55
N ILE A 15 7.50 7.42 -3.48
CA ILE A 15 7.90 7.74 -2.13
C ILE A 15 9.10 6.83 -1.82
N ASN A 16 10.29 7.40 -1.61
CA ASN A 16 11.55 6.65 -1.32
C ASN A 16 11.47 5.64 -0.16
N THR A 17 10.37 5.66 0.60
CA THR A 17 10.08 4.72 1.68
C THR A 17 9.23 3.54 1.23
N VAL A 18 8.72 3.44 0.01
CA VAL A 18 7.98 2.26 -0.47
C VAL A 18 8.92 1.26 -1.09
N LYS A 19 8.98 0.07 -0.49
CA LYS A 19 9.76 -1.05 -1.01
C LYS A 19 8.97 -1.88 -2.02
N GLN A 20 7.68 -2.11 -1.74
CA GLN A 20 6.82 -2.95 -2.57
C GLN A 20 5.35 -2.56 -2.35
N ALA A 21 4.53 -2.65 -3.40
CA ALA A 21 3.09 -2.57 -3.29
C ALA A 21 2.44 -3.69 -4.11
N THR A 22 1.49 -4.40 -3.51
CA THR A 22 0.88 -5.61 -4.06
C THR A 22 -0.64 -5.51 -3.96
N ILE A 23 -1.34 -5.82 -5.06
CA ILE A 23 -2.80 -5.92 -5.04
C ILE A 23 -3.19 -7.25 -4.41
N THR A 24 -3.91 -7.21 -3.28
CA THR A 24 -4.32 -8.41 -2.55
C THR A 24 -5.74 -8.84 -2.90
N SER A 25 -6.60 -7.90 -3.33
CA SER A 25 -7.96 -8.21 -3.71
C SER A 25 -8.57 -7.16 -4.65
N THR A 26 -9.59 -7.57 -5.40
CA THR A 26 -10.44 -6.66 -6.16
C THR A 26 -11.88 -7.14 -6.02
N ARG A 27 -12.77 -6.26 -5.56
CA ARG A 27 -14.20 -6.53 -5.36
C ARG A 27 -15.02 -5.43 -6.00
N GLU A 28 -16.14 -5.77 -6.62
CA GLU A 28 -17.15 -4.80 -7.01
C GLU A 28 -18.19 -4.65 -5.88
N ASN A 29 -18.51 -3.42 -5.49
CA ASN A 29 -19.48 -3.16 -4.43
C ASN A 29 -20.88 -2.94 -4.98
N SER A 30 -21.85 -2.76 -4.08
CA SER A 30 -23.26 -2.55 -4.42
C SER A 30 -23.53 -1.29 -5.27
N SER A 31 -22.56 -0.39 -5.38
CA SER A 31 -22.64 0.83 -6.20
C SER A 31 -22.04 0.65 -7.61
N GLY A 32 -21.60 -0.57 -7.97
CA GLY A 32 -20.91 -0.86 -9.24
C GLY A 32 -19.47 -0.33 -9.29
N LYS A 33 -18.91 0.09 -8.16
CA LYS A 33 -17.52 0.56 -8.07
C LYS A 33 -16.58 -0.56 -7.67
N LYS A 34 -15.34 -0.50 -8.15
CA LYS A 34 -14.30 -1.47 -7.77
C LYS A 34 -13.51 -0.97 -6.57
N ASP A 35 -13.56 -1.76 -5.51
CA ASP A 35 -12.72 -1.65 -4.33
C ASP A 35 -11.49 -2.55 -4.55
N VAL A 36 -10.31 -1.97 -4.41
CA VAL A 36 -9.04 -2.68 -4.56
C VAL A 36 -8.34 -2.71 -3.21
N GLY A 37 -8.08 -3.90 -2.70
CA GLY A 37 -7.19 -4.10 -1.56
C GLY A 37 -5.75 -4.03 -2.03
N ILE A 38 -4.95 -3.16 -1.41
CA ILE A 38 -3.52 -3.02 -1.68
C ILE A 38 -2.76 -3.17 -0.37
N GLU A 39 -1.77 -4.03 -0.37
CA GLU A 39 -0.77 -4.12 0.69
C GLU A 39 0.47 -3.36 0.25
N VAL A 40 0.97 -2.46 1.09
CA VAL A 40 2.18 -1.69 0.82
C VAL A 40 3.19 -1.97 1.92
N GLN A 41 4.39 -2.37 1.50
CA GLN A 41 5.56 -2.49 2.35
C GLN A 41 6.38 -1.21 2.26
N TRP A 42 6.61 -0.60 3.43
CA TRP A 42 7.38 0.62 3.59
C TRP A 42 8.68 0.31 4.32
N SER A 43 9.79 0.88 3.90
CA SER A 43 11.04 0.97 4.64
C SER A 43 11.21 2.39 5.19
N CYS A 44 11.37 2.53 6.50
CA CYS A 44 11.84 3.75 7.12
C CYS A 44 13.25 3.53 7.67
N PHE A 45 14.15 4.48 7.45
CA PHE A 45 15.46 4.46 8.10
C PHE A 45 15.33 5.06 9.50
N ASN A 46 15.58 4.25 10.52
CA ASN A 46 15.64 4.71 11.89
C ASN A 46 17.05 5.24 12.18
N LEU A 47 17.19 6.57 12.21
CA LEU A 47 18.47 7.23 12.50
C LEU A 47 19.03 6.86 13.87
N ALA A 48 18.18 6.64 14.88
CA ALA A 48 18.63 6.35 16.25
C ALA A 48 19.23 4.95 16.38
N ALA A 49 18.72 3.98 15.62
CA ALA A 49 19.22 2.60 15.61
C ALA A 49 20.14 2.30 14.42
N SER A 50 20.32 3.25 13.49
CA SER A 50 21.07 3.08 12.22
C SER A 50 20.62 1.85 11.42
N GLU A 51 19.33 1.56 11.43
CA GLU A 51 18.74 0.37 10.80
C GLU A 51 17.50 0.73 9.98
N TYR A 52 17.15 -0.13 9.01
CA TYR A 52 15.87 -0.03 8.30
C TYR A 52 14.79 -0.80 9.04
N THR A 53 13.65 -0.17 9.28
CA THR A 53 12.44 -0.82 9.76
C THR A 53 11.46 -1.00 8.62
N TYR A 54 10.89 -2.20 8.49
CA TYR A 54 9.89 -2.50 7.48
C TYR A 54 8.49 -2.48 8.11
N ASN A 55 7.59 -1.68 7.55
CA ASN A 55 6.20 -1.59 7.97
C ASN A 55 5.31 -2.12 6.85
N LEU A 56 4.19 -2.73 7.24
CA LEU A 56 3.20 -3.22 6.31
C LEU A 56 1.90 -2.44 6.53
N SER A 57 1.21 -2.06 5.46
CA SER A 57 -0.06 -1.33 5.57
C SER A 57 -1.05 -1.81 4.52
N ASN A 58 -2.30 -1.98 4.94
CA ASN A 58 -3.40 -2.40 4.09
C ASN A 58 -4.26 -1.19 3.74
N TYR A 59 -4.48 -0.97 2.45
CA TYR A 59 -5.31 0.08 1.91
C TYR A 59 -6.49 -0.51 1.16
N ILE A 60 -7.64 0.14 1.26
CA ILE A 60 -8.75 -0.07 0.32
C ILE A 60 -8.82 1.19 -0.54
N ILE A 61 -8.69 1.00 -1.85
CA ILE A 61 -8.73 2.09 -2.83
C ILE A 61 -9.95 1.93 -3.71
N GLN A 62 -10.67 3.02 -3.92
CA GLN A 62 -11.81 3.10 -4.83
C GLN A 62 -11.62 4.33 -5.73
N ASP A 63 -11.73 4.15 -7.05
CA ASP A 63 -11.57 5.23 -8.04
C ASP A 63 -10.28 6.06 -7.88
N GLY A 64 -9.19 5.44 -7.42
CA GLY A 64 -7.90 6.12 -7.16
C GLY A 64 -7.85 6.90 -5.84
N ARG A 65 -8.87 6.81 -4.99
CA ARG A 65 -8.91 7.41 -3.64
C ARG A 65 -8.76 6.34 -2.56
N ILE A 66 -7.98 6.64 -1.52
CA ILE A 66 -7.87 5.79 -0.32
C ILE A 66 -9.15 5.94 0.50
N MET A 67 -9.86 4.84 0.70
CA MET A 67 -11.09 4.77 1.47
C MET A 67 -10.85 4.30 2.90
N SER A 68 -9.88 3.42 3.11
CA SER A 68 -9.47 2.97 4.44
C SER A 68 -7.99 2.64 4.49
N HIS A 69 -7.39 2.84 5.66
CA HIS A 69 -6.00 2.51 5.95
C HIS A 69 -5.93 1.72 7.27
N HIS A 70 -5.31 0.56 7.23
CA HIS A 70 -5.05 -0.27 8.39
C HIS A 70 -3.54 -0.55 8.47
N PRO A 71 -2.84 -0.08 9.50
CA PRO A 71 -1.48 -0.52 9.76
C PRO A 71 -1.54 -2.03 10.01
N ALA A 72 -0.79 -2.80 9.21
CA ALA A 72 -0.61 -4.21 9.50
C ALA A 72 0.48 -4.35 10.56
N PRO A 73 0.39 -5.34 11.45
CA PRO A 73 1.38 -5.55 12.49
C PRO A 73 2.77 -5.64 11.86
N ILE A 74 3.72 -4.92 12.45
CA ILE A 74 5.13 -4.95 12.05
C ILE A 74 5.60 -6.39 12.18
N SER A 75 5.72 -7.09 11.06
CA SER A 75 6.47 -8.33 11.02
C SER A 75 7.93 -7.99 11.26
N LYS A 76 8.36 -8.07 12.52
CA LYS A 76 9.78 -8.21 12.86
C LYS A 76 10.22 -9.53 12.25
N ASN A 77 10.66 -9.54 11.00
CA ASN A 77 11.55 -10.55 10.42
C ASN A 77 11.75 -10.24 8.93
N VAL A 78 12.90 -9.62 8.62
CA VAL A 78 13.75 -10.02 7.50
C VAL A 78 15.16 -10.06 8.03
#